data_AF-A0A5K0ZPD4-F1
#
_entry.id   AF-A0A5K0ZPD4-F1
#
_cell.length_a   1.000
_cell.length_b   1.000
_cell.length_c   1.000
_cell.angle_alpha   90.00
_cell.angle_beta   90.00
_cell.angle_gamma   90.00
#
_symmetry.space_group_name_H-M   'P 1'
#
loop_
_entity.id
_entity.type
_entity.pdbx_description
1 polymer ?
#
loop_
_entity_poly.entity_id
_entity_poly.type
_entity_poly.pdbx_seq_one_letter_code
_entity_poly.pdbx_strand_id
1 'polypeptide(L)' 'NVYHRDLKPKNILANANCKLKICDFGLARVAFNDTPTTIFWT' A
#
# COMPACT_ATOMS: atom_id res chain seq x y z
N ASN A 1 -3.45 -9.62 -5.21
CA ASN A 1 -3.61 -8.52 -4.22
C ASN A 1 -2.56 -7.45 -4.44
N VAL A 2 -2.75 -6.22 -3.93
CA VAL A 2 -1.74 -5.14 -3.98
C VAL A 2 -1.63 -4.54 -2.59
N TYR A 3 -0.39 -4.37 -2.10
CA TYR A 3 -0.11 -3.73 -0.82
C TYR A 3 0.33 -2.29 -1.05
N HIS A 4 -0.23 -1.35 -0.27
CA HIS A 4 0.10 0.07 -0.34
C HIS A 4 1.48 0.38 0.27
N ARG A 5 1.86 -0.34 1.33
CA ARG A 5 3.15 -0.29 2.05
C ARG A 5 3.55 1.07 2.68
N ASP A 6 2.73 2.11 2.56
CA ASP A 6 2.99 3.43 3.16
C ASP A 6 1.71 4.06 3.74
N LEU A 7 1.07 3.33 4.66
CA LEU A 7 -0.12 3.81 5.35
C LEU A 7 0.25 4.69 6.55
N LYS A 8 -0.19 5.94 6.48
CA LYS A 8 0.03 6.99 7.48
C LYS A 8 -1.03 8.08 7.29
N PRO A 9 -1.32 8.91 8.31
CA PRO A 9 -2.39 9.91 8.24
C PRO A 9 -2.30 10.81 7.00
N LYS A 10 -1.09 11.21 6.57
CA LYS A 10 -0.92 12.05 5.37
C LYS A 10 -1.35 11.39 4.05
N ASN A 11 -1.42 10.05 4.02
CA ASN A 11 -1.83 9.27 2.83
C ASN A 11 -3.30 8.81 2.92
N ILE A 12 -4.04 9.23 3.96
CA ILE A 12 -5.46 8.92 4.16
C ILE A 12 -6.25 10.22 4.03
N LEU A 13 -7.01 10.35 2.96
CA LEU A 13 -7.88 11.49 2.72
C LEU A 13 -9.26 11.21 3.29
N ALA A 14 -9.72 12.05 4.22
CA ALA A 14 -11.06 12.00 4.77
C ALA A 14 -11.89 13.18 4.25
N ASN A 15 -13.20 12.96 4.04
CA ASN A 15 -14.15 14.04 3.77
C ASN A 15 -15.20 14.15 4.89
N ALA A 16 -16.02 15.22 4.84
CA ALA A 16 -17.06 15.49 5.83
C ALA A 16 -18.17 14.42 5.89
N ASN A 17 -18.29 13.58 4.85
CA ASN A 17 -19.23 12.47 4.80
C ASN A 17 -18.62 11.17 5.35
N CYS A 18 -17.54 11.27 6.13
CA CYS A 18 -16.79 10.13 6.67
C CYS A 18 -16.30 9.14 5.61
N LYS A 19 -16.10 9.59 4.36
CA LYS A 19 -15.55 8.75 3.30
C LYS A 19 -14.03 8.88 3.29
N LEU A 20 -13.36 7.73 3.31
CA LEU A 20 -11.91 7.64 3.23
C LEU A 20 -11.46 7.28 1.80
N LYS A 21 -10.38 7.91 1.35
CA LYS A 21 -9.64 7.55 0.14
C LYS A 21 -8.16 7.44 0.49
N ILE A 22 -7.47 6.46 -0.10
CA ILE A 22 -6.01 6.34 0.05
C ILE A 22 -5.34 7.05 -1.13
N CYS A 23 -4.30 7.83 -0.85
CA CYS A 23 -3.47 8.49 -1.85
C CYS A 23 -2.00 8.06 -1.72
N ASP A 24 -1.16 8.51 -2.67
CA ASP A 24 0.27 8.20 -2.77
C ASP A 24 0.60 6.70 -2.89
N PHE A 25 0.72 6.20 -4.12
CA PHE A 25 1.00 4.79 -4.41
C PHE A 25 2.45 4.51 -4.81
N GLY A 26 3.40 5.44 -4.55
CA GLY A 26 4.80 5.28 -4.98
C GLY A 26 5.48 4.01 -4.42
N LEU A 27 5.05 3.57 -3.23
CA LEU A 27 5.55 2.37 -2.58
C LEU A 27 4.67 1.14 -2.77
N ALA A 28 3.54 1.25 -3.47
CA ALA A 28 2.60 0.14 -3.66
C ALA A 28 3.23 -0.99 -4.50
N ARG A 29 2.95 -2.26 -4.15
CA ARG A 29 3.48 -3.45 -4.86
C ARG A 29 2.43 -4.55 -4.96
N VAL A 30 2.50 -5.31 -6.05
CA VAL A 30 1.68 -6.51 -6.26
C VAL A 30 2.09 -7.58 -5.25
N ALA A 31 1.10 -8.17 -4.59
CA ALA A 31 1.25 -9.36 -3.80
C ALA A 31 1.27 -10.56 -4.74
N PHE A 32 2.41 -11.26 -4.81
CA PHE A 32 2.51 -12.55 -5.46
C PHE A 32 2.10 -13.60 -4.44
N ASN A 33 0.98 -14.29 -4.67
CA ASN A 33 0.45 -15.27 -3.72
C ASN A 33 1.13 -16.65 -3.84
N ASP A 34 1.98 -16.88 -4.84
CA ASP A 34 2.59 -18.19 -5.11
C ASP A 34 4.10 -18.10 -5.35
N THR A 35 4.89 -17.73 -4.34
CA THR A 35 6.32 -18.15 -4.20
C THR A 35 6.92 -17.60 -2.89
N PRO A 36 7.69 -18.41 -2.12
CA PRO A 36 8.51 -17.88 -1.04
C PRO A 36 9.55 -16.95 -1.68
N THR A 37 9.40 -15.64 -1.45
CA THR A 37 10.34 -14.64 -1.94
C THR A 37 11.63 -14.77 -1.14
N THR A 38 12.56 -15.60 -1.61
CA THR A 38 13.96 -15.54 -1.20
C THR A 38 14.55 -14.24 -1.73
N ILE A 39 14.38 -13.17 -0.95
CA ILE A 39 15.04 -11.89 -1.23
C ILE A 39 16.51 -12.06 -0.84
N PHE A 40 17.37 -12.31 -1.82
CA PHE A 40 18.81 -12.14 -1.67
C PHE A 40 19.14 -10.67 -1.93
N TRP A 41 19.58 -9.96 -0.88
CA TRP A 41 20.12 -8.62 -1.01
C TRP A 41 21.62 -8.71 -1.30
N THR A 42 22.03 -8.26 -2.48
CA THR A 42 23.39 -7.79 -2.81
C THR A 42 23.29 -6.46 -3.50
#